data_AF-A0A2T7PYH8-F1
#
_entry.id   AF-A0A2T7PYH8-F1
#
_cell.length_a   1.000
_cell.length_b   1.000
_cell.length_c   1.000
_cell.angle_alpha   90.00
_cell.angle_beta   90.00
_cell.angle_gamma   90.00
#
_symmetry.space_group_name_H-M   'P 1'
#
loop_
_entity.id
_entity.type
_entity.pdbx_description
1 polymer ?
#
loop_
_entity_poly.entity_id
_entity_poly.type
_entity_poly.pdbx_seq_one_letter_code
_entity_poly.pdbx_strand_id
1 'polypeptide(L)'
;MEDQVVAEMGHKSDDDEESFFADIDQLQNHGINVADIKKLKQAGICTIKGIHMTTRKKLCNIKGISEAKMEKIKEAASKLCDTAFQTALEYADKRKQVFKISTGSTELNKLLGGGIESMAITEVFGEFRTGKTQLSHTLCVTTQLPTNQGYSGGKVVFIDTENTFRPDRLRNIADRFNLDQNAVLDNVLYARAYTSEHQYELLDFVAAKFYEEPGVFKLLIIDSVMALFRVDFSGRGELADRQQKLAQLLSRLQKISEESDGRQGAQVEPYKNSTLAEYY
;
A
#
# COMPACT_ATOMS: atom_id res chain seq x y z
N MET A 1 -37.65 -0.47 -31.26
CA MET A 1 -37.14 -0.86 -29.93
C MET A 1 -37.17 0.40 -29.12
N GLU A 2 -38.12 0.48 -28.19
CA GLU A 2 -38.31 1.65 -27.34
C GLU A 2 -37.14 1.73 -26.36
N ASP A 3 -36.45 2.88 -26.38
CA ASP A 3 -35.44 3.23 -25.39
C ASP A 3 -36.12 3.35 -24.02
N GLN A 4 -35.91 2.34 -23.17
CA GLN A 4 -36.24 2.44 -21.76
C GLN A 4 -35.22 3.34 -21.06
N VAL A 5 -35.55 4.64 -21.02
CA VAL A 5 -34.94 5.59 -20.09
C VAL A 5 -35.27 5.15 -18.66
N VAL A 6 -34.25 4.70 -17.94
CA VAL A 6 -34.34 4.37 -16.52
C VAL A 6 -34.66 5.66 -15.76
N ALA A 7 -35.77 5.66 -15.04
CA ALA A 7 -36.24 6.80 -14.27
C ALA A 7 -35.19 7.29 -13.26
N GLU A 8 -34.94 8.60 -13.24
CA GLU A 8 -34.10 9.26 -12.23
C GLU A 8 -34.71 9.04 -10.83
N MET A 9 -34.15 8.11 -10.07
CA MET A 9 -34.36 8.05 -8.63
C MET A 9 -33.47 9.09 -7.98
N GLY A 10 -34.11 10.03 -7.28
CA GLY A 10 -33.50 11.22 -6.69
C GLY A 10 -32.22 10.94 -5.93
N HIS A 11 -31.21 11.76 -6.24
CA HIS A 11 -29.95 11.86 -5.53
C HIS A 11 -30.23 12.22 -4.06
N LYS A 12 -30.20 11.23 -3.17
CA LYS A 12 -29.88 11.52 -1.77
C LYS A 12 -28.40 11.83 -1.72
N SER A 13 -28.09 13.12 -1.64
CA SER A 13 -26.82 13.61 -1.13
C SER A 13 -26.78 13.32 0.36
N ASP A 14 -26.52 12.07 0.73
CA ASP A 14 -26.03 11.78 2.07
C ASP A 14 -24.52 12.05 2.00
N ASP A 15 -24.12 13.20 2.57
CA ASP A 15 -22.74 13.61 2.86
C ASP A 15 -22.12 12.66 3.91
N ASP A 16 -22.20 11.35 3.68
CA ASP A 16 -21.44 10.37 4.45
C ASP A 16 -20.05 10.30 3.82
N GLU A 17 -19.19 11.23 4.25
CA GLU A 17 -17.76 11.19 4.00
C GLU A 17 -17.17 9.90 4.61
N GLU A 18 -17.29 8.77 3.90
CA GLU A 18 -16.64 7.52 4.28
C GLU A 18 -15.13 7.76 4.34
N SER A 19 -14.60 7.85 5.57
CA SER A 19 -13.16 7.89 5.79
C SER A 19 -12.59 6.53 5.37
N PHE A 20 -11.91 6.48 4.22
CA PHE A 20 -11.32 5.24 3.69
C PHE A 20 -10.34 4.57 4.68
N PHE A 21 -9.80 5.36 5.61
CA PHE A 21 -8.95 4.90 6.70
C PHE A 21 -9.75 4.96 8.02
N ALA A 22 -10.37 3.83 8.37
CA ALA A 22 -11.01 3.66 9.67
C ALA A 22 -10.03 2.98 10.64
N ASP A 23 -9.67 3.70 11.69
CA ASP A 23 -8.81 3.21 12.76
C ASP A 23 -9.47 2.04 13.51
N ILE A 24 -8.68 1.00 13.82
CA ILE A 24 -9.12 -0.13 14.62
C ILE A 24 -9.61 0.24 16.03
N ASP A 25 -9.19 1.38 16.57
CA ASP A 25 -9.66 1.87 17.87
C ASP A 25 -11.17 2.20 17.87
N GLN A 26 -11.79 2.44 16.71
CA GLN A 26 -13.24 2.64 16.58
C GLN A 26 -14.06 1.41 17.02
N LEU A 27 -13.45 0.22 17.06
CA LEU A 27 -14.09 -0.98 17.59
C LEU A 27 -14.42 -0.88 19.07
N GLN A 28 -13.73 -0.01 19.82
CA GLN A 28 -14.03 0.18 21.24
C GLN A 28 -15.45 0.71 21.44
N ASN A 29 -15.91 1.60 20.54
CA ASN A 29 -17.28 2.13 20.55
C ASN A 29 -18.33 1.04 20.26
N HIS A 30 -17.90 -0.11 19.75
CA HIS A 30 -18.71 -1.27 19.43
C HIS A 30 -18.51 -2.43 20.43
N GLY A 31 -17.94 -2.14 21.60
CA GLY A 31 -17.84 -3.09 22.72
C GLY A 31 -16.65 -4.05 22.66
N ILE A 32 -15.65 -3.78 21.81
CA ILE A 32 -14.40 -4.54 21.79
C ILE A 32 -13.44 -4.01 22.85
N ASN A 33 -12.85 -4.91 23.64
CA ASN A 33 -11.94 -4.55 24.71
C ASN A 33 -10.60 -4.03 24.16
N VAL A 34 -10.08 -2.94 24.73
CA VAL A 34 -8.77 -2.33 24.43
C VAL A 34 -7.62 -3.36 24.44
N ALA A 35 -7.67 -4.34 25.36
CA ALA A 35 -6.66 -5.39 25.42
C ALA A 35 -6.66 -6.31 24.19
N ASP A 36 -7.83 -6.54 23.57
CA ASP A 36 -7.93 -7.32 22.34
C ASP A 36 -7.56 -6.46 21.11
N ILE A 37 -7.91 -5.17 21.10
CA ILE A 37 -7.44 -4.20 20.08
C ILE A 37 -5.90 -4.12 20.06
N LYS A 38 -5.26 -4.05 21.23
CA LYS A 38 -3.80 -4.05 21.36
C LYS A 38 -3.16 -5.30 20.75
N LYS A 39 -3.78 -6.48 20.91
CA LYS A 39 -3.29 -7.73 20.29
C LYS A 39 -3.41 -7.69 18.76
N LEU A 40 -4.48 -7.08 18.23
CA LEU A 40 -4.65 -6.90 16.78
C LEU A 40 -3.55 -5.98 16.22
N LYS A 41 -3.29 -4.83 16.88
CA LYS A 41 -2.18 -3.94 16.52
C LYS A 41 -0.82 -4.64 16.57
N GLN A 42 -0.57 -5.44 17.62
CA GLN A 42 0.66 -6.26 17.75
C GLN A 42 0.79 -7.35 16.66
N ALA A 43 -0.33 -7.79 16.08
CA ALA A 43 -0.35 -8.72 14.96
C ALA A 43 -0.29 -8.00 13.59
N GLY A 44 -0.02 -6.69 13.57
CA GLY A 44 0.10 -5.90 12.34
C GLY A 44 -1.24 -5.53 11.69
N ILE A 45 -2.35 -5.62 12.43
CA ILE A 45 -3.70 -5.25 11.99
C ILE A 45 -4.09 -3.95 12.69
N CYS A 46 -4.03 -2.84 11.95
CA CYS A 46 -4.22 -1.49 12.51
C CYS A 46 -5.47 -0.77 11.99
N THR A 47 -6.18 -1.32 11.00
CA THR A 47 -7.38 -0.71 10.40
C THR A 47 -8.58 -1.65 10.38
N ILE A 48 -9.79 -1.10 10.29
CA ILE A 48 -11.02 -1.88 10.12
C ILE A 48 -10.96 -2.70 8.82
N LYS A 49 -10.45 -2.12 7.73
CA LYS A 49 -10.25 -2.82 6.46
C LYS A 49 -9.27 -3.99 6.59
N GLY A 50 -8.20 -3.83 7.37
CA GLY A 50 -7.25 -4.91 7.68
C GLY A 50 -7.89 -6.10 8.39
N ILE A 51 -8.91 -5.86 9.22
CA ILE A 51 -9.72 -6.94 9.81
C ILE A 51 -10.50 -7.67 8.73
N HIS A 52 -11.17 -6.96 7.82
CA HIS A 52 -11.92 -7.57 6.71
C HIS A 52 -11.02 -8.40 5.80
N MET A 53 -9.81 -7.91 5.51
CA MET A 53 -8.79 -8.61 4.73
C MET A 53 -8.14 -9.80 5.45
N THR A 54 -8.40 -9.99 6.74
CA THR A 54 -7.85 -11.09 7.53
C THR A 54 -8.89 -12.20 7.71
N THR A 55 -8.48 -13.44 7.46
CA THR A 55 -9.36 -14.60 7.62
C THR A 55 -9.63 -14.90 9.09
N ARG A 56 -10.80 -15.48 9.38
CA ARG A 56 -11.18 -15.92 10.73
C ARG A 56 -10.10 -16.80 11.37
N LYS A 57 -9.54 -17.75 10.60
CA LYS A 57 -8.43 -18.63 11.03
C LYS A 57 -7.19 -17.84 11.46
N LYS A 58 -6.77 -16.82 10.70
CA LYS A 58 -5.62 -15.99 11.08
C LYS A 58 -5.89 -15.18 12.35
N LEU A 59 -7.09 -14.64 12.52
CA LEU A 59 -7.48 -13.92 13.75
C LEU A 59 -7.48 -14.84 14.98
N CYS A 60 -8.00 -16.06 14.87
CA CYS A 60 -7.98 -17.04 15.98
C CYS A 60 -6.56 -17.51 16.34
N ASN A 61 -5.61 -17.43 15.42
CA ASN A 61 -4.21 -17.76 15.71
C ASN A 61 -3.51 -16.66 16.54
N ILE A 62 -4.11 -15.48 16.70
CA ILE A 62 -3.58 -14.43 17.56
C ILE A 62 -3.76 -14.86 19.02
N LYS A 63 -2.65 -14.94 19.75
CA LYS A 63 -2.63 -15.41 21.14
C LYS A 63 -3.62 -14.62 22.01
N GLY A 64 -4.61 -15.32 22.57
CA GLY A 64 -5.60 -14.74 23.47
C GLY A 64 -6.83 -14.13 22.77
N ILE A 65 -7.01 -14.38 21.47
CA ILE A 65 -8.26 -14.16 20.74
C ILE A 65 -8.94 -15.53 20.54
N SER A 66 -10.04 -15.76 21.26
CA SER A 66 -10.87 -16.97 21.07
C SER A 66 -11.80 -16.80 19.88
N GLU A 67 -12.39 -17.90 19.41
CA GLU A 67 -13.38 -17.88 18.32
C GLU A 67 -14.55 -16.94 18.62
N ALA A 68 -15.09 -16.99 19.85
CA ALA A 68 -16.16 -16.08 20.28
C ALA A 68 -15.75 -14.60 20.27
N LYS A 69 -14.47 -14.28 20.56
CA LYS A 69 -13.96 -12.90 20.46
C LYS A 69 -13.79 -12.48 19.01
N MET A 70 -13.26 -13.38 18.18
CA MET A 70 -13.09 -13.15 16.75
C MET A 70 -14.41 -12.83 16.06
N GLU A 71 -15.49 -13.56 16.37
CA GLU A 71 -16.82 -13.28 15.84
C GLU A 71 -17.31 -11.87 16.22
N LYS A 72 -17.17 -11.49 17.50
CA LYS A 72 -17.52 -10.13 17.95
C LYS A 72 -16.73 -9.05 17.23
N ILE A 73 -15.43 -9.26 17.03
CA ILE A 73 -14.55 -8.33 16.30
C ILE A 73 -15.01 -8.19 14.84
N LYS A 74 -15.31 -9.30 14.16
CA LYS A 74 -15.82 -9.29 12.79
C LYS A 74 -17.18 -8.59 12.69
N GLU A 75 -18.10 -8.87 13.61
CA GLU A 75 -19.41 -8.24 13.65
C GLU A 75 -19.30 -6.71 13.85
N ALA A 76 -18.43 -6.27 14.78
CA ALA A 76 -18.18 -4.86 15.01
C ALA A 76 -17.53 -4.18 13.79
N ALA A 77 -16.56 -4.83 13.14
CA ALA A 77 -15.92 -4.32 11.92
C ALA A 77 -16.90 -4.22 10.73
N SER A 78 -17.86 -5.14 10.62
CA SER A 78 -18.91 -5.08 9.59
C SER A 78 -19.91 -3.94 9.78
N LYS A 79 -20.10 -3.44 11.01
CA LYS A 79 -20.95 -2.26 11.27
C LYS A 79 -20.27 -0.94 10.89
N LEU A 80 -18.94 -0.96 10.81
CA LEU A 80 -18.09 0.21 10.52
C LEU A 80 -17.69 0.33 9.04
N CYS A 81 -17.99 -0.67 8.22
CA CYS A 81 -17.65 -0.69 6.81
C CYS A 81 -18.87 -1.13 6.03
N ASP A 82 -19.37 -0.28 5.13
CA ASP A 82 -20.45 -0.70 4.25
C ASP A 82 -19.92 -1.75 3.26
N THR A 83 -20.49 -2.94 3.30
CA THR A 83 -20.17 -4.04 2.37
C THR A 83 -21.31 -4.27 1.37
N ALA A 84 -22.07 -3.23 1.05
CA ALA A 84 -23.10 -3.27 0.03
C ALA A 84 -22.51 -3.40 -1.39
N PHE A 85 -23.33 -3.90 -2.32
CA PHE A 85 -23.01 -3.89 -3.73
C PHE A 85 -23.00 -2.45 -4.25
N GLN A 86 -21.96 -2.10 -4.99
CA GLN A 86 -21.82 -0.78 -5.62
C GLN A 86 -22.03 -0.90 -7.13
N THR A 87 -22.64 0.13 -7.73
CA THR A 87 -22.76 0.20 -9.19
C THR A 87 -21.39 0.49 -9.82
N ALA A 88 -21.22 0.15 -11.10
CA ALA A 88 -19.98 0.47 -11.82
C ALA A 88 -19.70 1.98 -11.88
N LEU A 89 -20.76 2.81 -11.86
CA LEU A 89 -20.65 4.27 -11.84
C LEU A 89 -20.08 4.77 -10.50
N GLU A 90 -20.63 4.31 -9.38
CA GLU A 90 -20.10 4.61 -8.04
C GLU A 90 -18.64 4.17 -7.89
N TYR A 91 -18.30 2.98 -8.41
CA TYR A 91 -16.93 2.49 -8.37
C TYR A 91 -16.00 3.30 -9.27
N ALA A 92 -16.46 3.79 -10.42
CA ALA A 92 -15.69 4.68 -11.29
C ALA A 92 -15.38 6.01 -10.59
N ASP A 93 -16.34 6.57 -9.86
CA ASP A 93 -16.14 7.78 -9.05
C ASP A 93 -15.15 7.54 -7.91
N LYS A 94 -15.24 6.39 -7.24
CA LYS A 94 -14.27 5.95 -6.22
C LYS A 94 -12.85 5.85 -6.79
N ARG A 95 -12.71 5.33 -8.02
CA ARG A 95 -11.43 5.21 -8.74
C ARG A 95 -10.83 6.56 -9.15
N LYS A 96 -11.58 7.66 -9.19
CA LYS A 96 -11.01 9.01 -9.44
C LYS A 96 -9.99 9.43 -8.38
N GLN A 97 -10.05 8.81 -7.21
CA GLN A 97 -9.11 9.11 -6.14
C GLN A 97 -7.72 8.54 -6.42
N VAL A 98 -7.59 7.53 -7.28
CA VAL A 98 -6.30 6.88 -7.61
C VAL A 98 -5.35 7.91 -8.23
N PHE A 99 -4.20 8.14 -7.59
CA PHE A 99 -3.17 9.01 -8.15
C PHE A 99 -2.14 8.21 -8.96
N LYS A 100 -1.35 8.93 -9.75
CA LYS A 100 -0.26 8.39 -10.56
C LYS A 100 1.04 9.14 -10.30
N ILE A 101 2.11 8.40 -10.04
CA ILE A 101 3.46 8.95 -9.85
C ILE A 101 4.17 8.99 -11.20
N SER A 102 4.70 10.17 -11.55
CA SER A 102 5.48 10.35 -12.77
C SER A 102 6.78 9.54 -12.72
N THR A 103 7.12 8.88 -13.82
CA THR A 103 8.42 8.19 -13.98
C THR A 103 9.58 9.14 -14.31
N GLY A 104 9.31 10.45 -14.44
CA GLY A 104 10.27 11.44 -14.91
C GLY A 104 10.53 11.43 -16.42
N SER A 105 9.84 10.56 -17.16
CA SER A 105 9.85 10.49 -18.63
C SER A 105 8.43 10.63 -19.18
N THR A 106 8.23 11.56 -20.11
CA THR A 106 6.92 11.81 -20.73
C THR A 106 6.42 10.61 -21.52
N GLU A 107 7.29 9.95 -22.30
CA GLU A 107 6.89 8.80 -23.12
C GLU A 107 6.59 7.57 -22.29
N LEU A 108 7.36 7.33 -21.22
CA LEU A 108 7.08 6.21 -20.31
C LEU A 108 5.78 6.44 -19.55
N ASN A 109 5.50 7.67 -19.10
CA ASN A 109 4.21 8.01 -18.50
C ASN A 109 3.07 7.78 -19.49
N LYS A 110 3.21 8.18 -20.75
CA LYS A 110 2.19 7.96 -21.78
C LYS A 110 1.92 6.47 -21.99
N LEU A 111 2.97 5.64 -22.05
CA LEU A 111 2.86 4.19 -22.15
C LEU A 111 2.10 3.59 -20.96
N LEU A 112 2.35 4.09 -19.75
CA LEU A 112 1.70 3.65 -18.51
C LEU A 112 0.33 4.33 -18.26
N GLY A 113 -0.16 5.15 -19.20
CA GLY A 113 -1.42 5.86 -19.04
C GLY A 113 -1.41 6.92 -17.93
N GLY A 114 -0.24 7.50 -17.64
CA GLY A 114 -0.06 8.64 -16.73
C GLY A 114 1.09 8.48 -15.73
N GLY A 115 1.56 7.26 -15.48
CA GLY A 115 2.61 6.96 -14.52
C GLY A 115 2.35 5.69 -13.72
N ILE A 116 3.05 5.53 -12.59
CA ILE A 116 2.88 4.40 -11.66
C ILE A 116 1.61 4.61 -10.85
N GLU A 117 0.68 3.64 -10.89
CA GLU A 117 -0.64 3.75 -10.28
C GLU A 117 -0.62 3.41 -8.77
N SER A 118 -1.32 4.22 -7.96
CA SER A 118 -1.61 3.88 -6.55
C SER A 118 -2.59 2.71 -6.40
N MET A 119 -2.62 2.07 -5.23
CA MET A 119 -3.49 0.90 -4.94
C MET A 119 -3.22 -0.33 -5.83
N ALA A 120 -2.06 -0.37 -6.49
CA ALA A 120 -1.63 -1.47 -7.34
C ALA A 120 -0.20 -1.87 -7.00
N ILE A 121 0.16 -3.10 -7.38
CA ILE A 121 1.54 -3.54 -7.47
C ILE A 121 1.98 -3.36 -8.92
N THR A 122 3.03 -2.58 -9.14
CA THR A 122 3.68 -2.49 -10.45
C THR A 122 4.97 -3.30 -10.43
N GLU A 123 5.07 -4.27 -11.34
CA GLU A 123 6.27 -5.08 -11.53
C GLU A 123 7.19 -4.50 -12.60
N VAL A 124 8.48 -4.36 -12.28
CA VAL A 124 9.52 -4.00 -13.23
C VAL A 124 10.52 -5.15 -13.34
N PHE A 125 10.59 -5.77 -14.52
CA PHE A 125 11.47 -6.91 -14.80
C PHE A 125 12.32 -6.67 -16.05
N GLY A 126 13.47 -7.35 -16.13
CA GLY A 126 14.40 -7.26 -17.26
C GLY A 126 15.80 -7.72 -16.89
N GLU A 127 16.70 -7.81 -17.87
CA GLU A 127 18.08 -8.25 -17.66
C GLU A 127 18.86 -7.35 -16.69
N PHE A 128 20.03 -7.83 -16.23
CA PHE A 128 20.94 -7.01 -15.46
C PHE A 128 21.38 -5.77 -16.27
N ARG A 129 21.53 -4.62 -15.61
CA ARG A 129 21.88 -3.31 -16.21
C ARG A 129 20.85 -2.70 -17.18
N THR A 130 19.61 -3.16 -17.21
CA THR A 130 18.53 -2.50 -17.99
C THR A 130 17.95 -1.26 -17.33
N GLY A 131 18.39 -0.91 -16.12
CA GLY A 131 18.02 0.35 -15.45
C GLY A 131 16.88 0.25 -14.42
N LYS A 132 16.56 -0.95 -13.91
CA LYS A 132 15.52 -1.17 -12.88
C LYS A 132 15.77 -0.35 -11.61
N THR A 133 16.90 -0.57 -10.93
CA THR A 133 17.35 0.29 -9.81
C THR A 133 17.38 1.79 -10.15
N GLN A 134 17.72 2.15 -11.40
CA GLN A 134 17.73 3.57 -11.79
C GLN A 134 16.32 4.18 -11.87
N LEU A 135 15.32 3.39 -12.26
CA LEU A 135 13.93 3.78 -12.22
C LEU A 135 13.44 3.95 -10.77
N SER A 136 13.75 3.02 -9.87
CA SER A 136 13.39 3.17 -8.45
C SER A 136 14.05 4.37 -7.77
N HIS A 137 15.32 4.67 -8.05
CA HIS A 137 15.95 5.92 -7.57
C HIS A 137 15.24 7.16 -8.09
N THR A 138 14.77 7.14 -9.34
CA THR A 138 14.00 8.24 -9.91
C THR A 138 12.65 8.40 -9.21
N LEU A 139 11.96 7.28 -8.98
CA LEU A 139 10.68 7.26 -8.28
C LEU A 139 10.80 7.74 -6.83
N CYS A 140 11.91 7.47 -6.13
CA CYS A 140 12.17 8.03 -4.80
C CYS A 140 12.05 9.56 -4.75
N VAL A 141 12.41 10.24 -5.85
CA VAL A 141 12.36 11.70 -5.96
C VAL A 141 11.02 12.15 -6.55
N THR A 142 10.56 11.54 -7.64
CA THR A 142 9.34 12.00 -8.33
C THR A 142 8.07 11.74 -7.52
N THR A 143 8.06 10.76 -6.60
CA THR A 143 6.97 10.59 -5.63
C THR A 143 6.82 11.81 -4.72
N GLN A 144 7.86 12.61 -4.49
CA GLN A 144 7.78 13.77 -3.60
C GLN A 144 7.22 15.02 -4.32
N LEU A 145 7.03 14.95 -5.64
CA LEU A 145 6.63 16.09 -6.45
C LEU A 145 5.10 16.21 -6.52
N PRO A 146 4.54 17.40 -6.25
CA PRO A 146 3.12 17.62 -6.48
C PRO A 146 2.78 17.62 -7.98
N THR A 147 1.55 17.28 -8.32
CA THR A 147 1.03 17.38 -9.70
C THR A 147 -0.28 18.15 -9.75
N ASN A 148 -0.61 18.67 -10.95
CA ASN A 148 -1.85 19.40 -11.21
C ASN A 148 -3.11 18.52 -11.13
N GLN A 149 -2.98 17.22 -10.85
CA GLN A 149 -4.09 16.26 -10.78
C GLN A 149 -4.45 15.90 -9.33
N GLY A 150 -4.13 16.78 -8.37
CA GLY A 150 -4.50 16.59 -6.95
C GLY A 150 -3.63 15.58 -6.20
N TYR A 151 -2.36 15.48 -6.59
CA TYR A 151 -1.35 14.71 -5.86
C TYR A 151 -0.37 15.69 -5.22
N SER A 152 -0.26 15.72 -3.88
CA SER A 152 0.65 16.60 -3.14
C SER A 152 2.11 16.15 -3.12
N GLY A 153 2.39 14.90 -3.50
CA GLY A 153 3.65 14.25 -3.15
C GLY A 153 3.62 13.59 -1.76
N GLY A 154 4.67 12.83 -1.46
CA GLY A 154 4.88 12.28 -0.13
C GLY A 154 6.13 11.41 -0.02
N LYS A 155 6.32 10.78 1.15
CA LYS A 155 7.49 9.98 1.52
C LYS A 155 7.52 8.63 0.82
N VAL A 156 8.71 8.05 0.76
CA VAL A 156 9.00 6.76 0.15
C VAL A 156 9.62 5.82 1.17
N VAL A 157 9.22 4.54 1.14
CA VAL A 157 9.95 3.47 1.82
C VAL A 157 10.67 2.63 0.78
N PHE A 158 11.95 2.36 1.00
CA PHE A 158 12.80 1.56 0.13
C PHE A 158 13.34 0.36 0.91
N ILE A 159 13.00 -0.85 0.47
CA ILE A 159 13.55 -2.11 0.96
C ILE A 159 14.55 -2.62 -0.09
N ASP A 160 15.83 -2.59 0.27
CA ASP A 160 16.94 -3.07 -0.55
C ASP A 160 17.35 -4.48 -0.14
N THR A 161 17.60 -5.35 -1.12
CA THR A 161 18.10 -6.71 -0.91
C THR A 161 19.46 -6.95 -1.57
N GLU A 162 19.88 -6.06 -2.48
CA GLU A 162 21.04 -6.26 -3.35
C GLU A 162 22.19 -5.28 -3.07
N ASN A 163 22.02 -4.38 -2.11
CA ASN A 163 22.97 -3.31 -1.78
C ASN A 163 23.19 -2.34 -2.94
N THR A 164 22.12 -2.00 -3.65
CA THR A 164 22.15 -1.14 -4.86
C THR A 164 21.71 0.29 -4.55
N PHE A 165 21.13 0.54 -3.38
CA PHE A 165 20.69 1.87 -3.00
C PHE A 165 21.88 2.82 -2.78
N ARG A 166 21.87 3.98 -3.45
CA ARG A 166 22.95 4.98 -3.39
C ARG A 166 22.32 6.37 -3.20
N PRO A 167 22.35 6.95 -1.99
CA PRO A 167 21.75 8.26 -1.71
C PRO A 167 22.26 9.38 -2.63
N ASP A 168 23.53 9.36 -3.03
CA ASP A 168 24.08 10.37 -3.95
C ASP A 168 23.42 10.36 -5.33
N ARG A 169 22.82 9.24 -5.74
CA ARG A 169 22.02 9.19 -6.98
C ARG A 169 20.74 10.01 -6.86
N LEU A 170 20.09 10.01 -5.69
CA LEU A 170 18.91 10.84 -5.43
C LEU A 170 19.25 12.33 -5.48
N ARG A 171 20.42 12.75 -4.97
CA ARG A 171 20.88 14.15 -5.04
C ARG A 171 20.92 14.67 -6.48
N ASN A 172 21.54 13.90 -7.38
CA ASN A 172 21.63 14.25 -8.79
C ASN A 172 20.23 14.34 -9.46
N ILE A 173 19.29 13.49 -9.04
CA ILE A 173 17.92 13.51 -9.57
C ILE A 173 17.16 14.70 -8.97
N ALA A 174 17.35 15.02 -7.69
CA ALA A 174 16.77 16.19 -7.03
C ALA A 174 17.19 17.49 -7.72
N ASP A 175 18.47 17.62 -8.10
CA ASP A 175 18.97 18.78 -8.84
C ASP A 175 18.24 18.98 -10.17
N ARG A 176 17.96 17.90 -10.91
CA ARG A 176 17.18 17.97 -12.17
C ARG A 176 15.79 18.59 -11.95
N PHE A 177 15.18 18.37 -10.79
CA PHE A 177 13.88 18.91 -10.43
C PHE A 177 13.95 20.19 -9.60
N ASN A 178 15.14 20.77 -9.39
CA ASN A 178 15.39 21.94 -8.54
C ASN A 178 14.86 21.79 -7.11
N LEU A 179 15.04 20.60 -6.53
CA LEU A 179 14.64 20.30 -5.15
C LEU A 179 15.81 20.46 -4.18
N ASP A 180 15.51 20.77 -2.92
CA ASP A 180 16.51 20.67 -1.86
C ASP A 180 16.92 19.21 -1.64
N GLN A 181 18.21 18.92 -1.82
CA GLN A 181 18.73 17.56 -1.77
C GLN A 181 18.56 16.90 -0.40
N ASN A 182 18.67 17.66 0.69
CA ASN A 182 18.60 17.10 2.03
C ASN A 182 17.15 16.79 2.41
N ALA A 183 16.21 17.66 2.06
CA ALA A 183 14.79 17.41 2.20
C ALA A 183 14.35 16.16 1.42
N VAL A 184 14.85 15.98 0.19
CA VAL A 184 14.56 14.78 -0.61
C VAL A 184 15.03 13.51 0.08
N LEU A 185 16.24 13.52 0.65
CA LEU A 185 16.79 12.34 1.34
C LEU A 185 16.08 12.04 2.66
N ASP A 186 15.66 13.06 3.41
CA ASP A 186 14.94 12.89 4.69
C ASP A 186 13.56 12.23 4.49
N ASN A 187 12.96 12.40 3.31
CA ASN A 187 11.69 11.80 2.93
C ASN A 187 11.79 10.36 2.39
N VAL A 188 12.99 9.75 2.37
CA VAL A 188 13.19 8.37 1.90
C VAL A 188 13.67 7.50 3.05
N LEU A 189 12.78 6.64 3.55
CA LEU A 189 13.09 5.65 4.58
C LEU A 189 13.73 4.44 3.91
N TYR A 190 14.89 4.03 4.41
CA TYR A 190 15.67 2.92 3.87
C TYR A 190 15.78 1.78 4.87
N ALA A 191 15.56 0.55 4.41
CA ALA A 191 15.88 -0.67 5.15
C ALA A 191 16.53 -1.69 4.22
N ARG A 192 17.47 -2.47 4.75
CA ARG A 192 18.09 -3.59 4.02
C ARG A 192 17.59 -4.92 4.56
N ALA A 193 16.99 -5.73 3.70
CA ALA A 193 16.68 -7.11 4.03
C ALA A 193 17.89 -8.01 3.75
N TYR A 194 18.13 -8.96 4.63
CA TYR A 194 19.28 -9.89 4.55
C TYR A 194 18.85 -11.32 4.24
N THR A 195 17.59 -11.66 4.51
CA THR A 195 16.96 -12.96 4.23
C THR A 195 15.52 -12.73 3.77
N SER A 196 14.94 -13.70 3.08
CA SER A 196 13.53 -13.70 2.65
C SER A 196 12.56 -13.57 3.82
N GLU A 197 12.93 -14.11 4.99
CA GLU A 197 12.15 -13.97 6.23
C GLU A 197 12.21 -12.53 6.77
N HIS A 198 13.42 -11.95 6.85
CA HIS A 198 13.58 -10.56 7.25
C HIS A 198 12.86 -9.60 6.28
N GLN A 199 12.89 -9.88 4.97
CA GLN A 199 12.13 -9.11 3.98
C GLN A 199 10.62 -9.12 4.27
N TYR A 200 10.07 -10.26 4.68
CA TYR A 200 8.67 -10.36 5.07
C TYR A 200 8.37 -9.60 6.37
N GLU A 201 9.23 -9.75 7.39
CA GLU A 201 9.09 -9.07 8.69
C GLU A 201 9.13 -7.54 8.55
N LEU A 202 9.95 -7.01 7.63
CA LEU A 202 10.01 -5.57 7.33
C LEU A 202 8.64 -5.00 6.92
N LEU A 203 7.75 -5.80 6.32
CA LEU A 203 6.41 -5.34 5.93
C LEU A 203 5.53 -4.98 7.12
N ASP A 204 5.75 -5.56 8.30
CA ASP A 204 5.00 -5.20 9.50
C ASP A 204 5.44 -3.83 10.03
N PHE A 205 6.73 -3.51 9.94
CA PHE A 205 7.23 -2.16 10.23
C PHE A 205 6.73 -1.13 9.22
N VAL A 206 6.64 -1.49 7.94
CA VAL A 206 6.03 -0.63 6.91
C VAL A 206 4.57 -0.34 7.24
N ALA A 207 3.79 -1.37 7.54
CA ALA A 207 2.37 -1.20 7.89
C ALA A 207 2.19 -0.32 9.13
N ALA A 208 3.04 -0.50 10.16
CA ALA A 208 3.04 0.34 11.34
C ALA A 208 3.37 1.81 11.00
N LYS A 209 4.39 2.06 10.17
CA LYS A 209 4.75 3.42 9.74
C LYS A 209 3.66 4.11 8.94
N PHE A 210 3.01 3.38 8.03
CA PHE A 210 1.91 3.92 7.23
C PHE A 210 0.67 4.25 8.08
N TYR A 211 0.48 3.52 9.17
CA TYR A 211 -0.57 3.79 10.15
C TYR A 211 -0.22 4.96 11.10
N GLU A 212 1.03 5.09 11.53
CA GLU A 212 1.52 6.18 12.40
C GLU A 212 1.50 7.55 11.72
N GLU A 213 1.79 7.60 10.42
CA GLU A 213 1.80 8.83 9.61
C GLU A 213 0.82 8.70 8.41
N PRO A 214 -0.51 8.75 8.65
CA PRO A 214 -1.53 8.52 7.63
C PRO A 214 -1.29 9.38 6.37
N GLY A 215 -1.10 8.66 5.26
CA GLY A 215 -0.84 9.15 3.90
C GLY A 215 0.19 10.23 3.71
N VAL A 216 1.15 10.31 4.63
CA VAL A 216 2.45 10.93 4.39
C VAL A 216 3.24 10.10 3.38
N PHE A 217 3.18 8.77 3.49
CA PHE A 217 3.81 7.86 2.54
C PHE A 217 2.95 7.72 1.28
N LYS A 218 3.63 7.61 0.12
CA LYS A 218 2.97 7.42 -1.19
C LYS A 218 3.55 6.29 -2.03
N LEU A 219 4.71 5.75 -1.68
CA LEU A 219 5.38 4.68 -2.43
C LEU A 219 6.18 3.74 -1.51
N LEU A 220 6.01 2.43 -1.70
CA LEU A 220 6.89 1.38 -1.21
C LEU A 220 7.65 0.76 -2.38
N ILE A 221 8.97 0.73 -2.32
CA ILE A 221 9.85 0.06 -3.30
C ILE A 221 10.50 -1.15 -2.64
N ILE A 222 10.55 -2.26 -3.37
CA ILE A 222 11.36 -3.44 -3.03
C ILE A 222 12.31 -3.75 -4.19
N ASP A 223 13.62 -3.54 -4.00
CA ASP A 223 14.70 -3.86 -4.95
C ASP A 223 15.61 -4.94 -4.32
N SER A 224 15.31 -6.23 -4.47
CA SER A 224 14.27 -6.84 -5.30
C SER A 224 13.49 -7.92 -4.55
N VAL A 225 12.35 -8.32 -5.10
CA VAL A 225 11.50 -9.35 -4.47
C VAL A 225 12.16 -10.72 -4.53
N MET A 226 12.84 -11.07 -5.63
CA MET A 226 13.28 -12.44 -5.88
C MET A 226 14.72 -12.74 -5.44
N ALA A 227 15.58 -11.73 -5.23
CA ALA A 227 16.99 -11.97 -4.94
C ALA A 227 17.19 -12.91 -3.74
N LEU A 228 16.54 -12.64 -2.61
CA LEU A 228 16.68 -13.44 -1.40
C LEU A 228 15.98 -14.80 -1.52
N PHE A 229 14.80 -14.84 -2.17
CA PHE A 229 14.07 -16.10 -2.40
C PHE A 229 14.81 -17.10 -3.32
N ARG A 230 15.71 -16.61 -4.18
CA ARG A 230 16.55 -17.47 -5.03
C ARG A 230 17.73 -18.09 -4.29
N VAL A 231 18.21 -17.41 -3.25
CA VAL A 231 19.37 -17.85 -2.45
C VAL A 231 18.91 -18.75 -1.31
N ASP A 232 17.88 -18.33 -0.58
CA ASP A 232 17.40 -19.03 0.62
C ASP A 232 16.73 -20.36 0.32
N PHE A 233 16.15 -20.51 -0.89
CA PHE A 233 15.46 -21.73 -1.32
C PHE A 233 16.17 -22.35 -2.52
N SER A 234 16.86 -23.47 -2.28
CA SER A 234 17.76 -24.09 -3.25
C SER A 234 17.22 -25.43 -3.76
N GLY A 235 17.14 -25.56 -5.09
CA GLY A 235 16.76 -26.80 -5.75
C GLY A 235 15.25 -27.06 -5.82
N ARG A 236 14.87 -28.22 -6.36
CA ARG A 236 13.46 -28.55 -6.65
C ARG A 236 12.65 -28.92 -5.41
N GLY A 237 13.29 -29.42 -4.35
CA GLY A 237 12.63 -29.87 -3.13
C GLY A 237 11.93 -28.75 -2.37
N GLU A 238 12.47 -27.53 -2.44
CA GLU A 238 12.00 -26.35 -1.69
C GLU A 238 11.11 -25.42 -2.54
N LEU A 239 10.81 -25.83 -3.78
CA LEU A 239 10.03 -24.99 -4.71
C LEU A 239 8.64 -24.69 -4.16
N ALA A 240 7.97 -25.68 -3.55
CA ALA A 240 6.63 -25.50 -3.01
C ALA A 240 6.62 -24.47 -1.86
N ASP A 241 7.55 -24.60 -0.91
CA ASP A 241 7.68 -23.70 0.23
C ASP A 241 8.03 -22.27 -0.22
N ARG A 242 8.94 -22.14 -1.19
CA ARG A 242 9.28 -20.85 -1.80
C ARG A 242 8.05 -20.17 -2.39
N GLN A 243 7.26 -20.90 -3.20
CA GLN A 243 6.05 -20.35 -3.83
C GLN A 243 5.01 -19.96 -2.79
N GLN A 244 4.84 -20.75 -1.74
CA GLN A 244 3.91 -20.43 -0.66
C GLN A 244 4.33 -19.16 0.10
N LYS A 245 5.60 -19.04 0.47
CA LYS A 245 6.12 -17.84 1.17
C LYS A 245 6.09 -16.60 0.28
N LEU A 246 6.43 -16.71 -1.01
CA LEU A 246 6.34 -15.61 -1.96
C LEU A 246 4.88 -15.16 -2.16
N ALA A 247 3.93 -16.10 -2.25
CA ALA A 247 2.51 -15.76 -2.34
C ALA A 247 2.01 -15.02 -1.09
N GLN A 248 2.52 -15.36 0.09
CA GLN A 248 2.21 -14.63 1.32
C GLN A 248 2.76 -13.20 1.30
N LEU A 249 4.01 -13.01 0.84
CA LEU A 249 4.61 -11.70 0.67
C LEU A 249 3.78 -10.83 -0.30
N LEU A 250 3.47 -11.35 -1.49
CA LEU A 250 2.69 -10.62 -2.49
C LEU A 250 1.28 -10.28 -2.02
N SER A 251 0.62 -11.23 -1.36
CA SER A 251 -0.69 -10.97 -0.76
C SER A 251 -0.62 -9.89 0.32
N ARG A 252 0.46 -9.83 1.11
CA ARG A 252 0.67 -8.78 2.12
C ARG A 252 0.91 -7.41 1.47
N LEU A 253 1.71 -7.35 0.40
CA LEU A 253 1.95 -6.12 -0.36
C LEU A 253 0.66 -5.53 -0.96
N GLN A 254 -0.19 -6.37 -1.54
CA GLN A 254 -1.48 -5.94 -2.09
C GLN A 254 -2.42 -5.42 -0.99
N LYS A 255 -2.40 -6.04 0.19
CA LYS A 255 -3.20 -5.54 1.33
C LYS A 255 -2.69 -4.19 1.82
N ILE A 256 -1.37 -4.01 1.95
CA ILE A 256 -0.78 -2.74 2.37
C ILE A 256 -1.14 -1.61 1.40
N SER A 257 -1.13 -1.87 0.08
CA SER A 257 -1.50 -0.86 -0.93
C SER A 257 -2.98 -0.45 -0.86
N GLU A 258 -3.85 -1.32 -0.39
CA GLU A 258 -5.29 -1.05 -0.24
C GLU A 258 -5.70 -0.57 1.16
N GLU A 259 -5.00 -0.96 2.23
CA GLU A 259 -5.29 -0.60 3.63
C GLU A 259 -4.89 0.84 3.97
N SER A 260 -3.84 1.35 3.32
CA SER A 260 -3.29 2.67 3.62
C SER A 260 -4.00 3.80 2.87
N ASP A 261 -5.15 3.51 2.25
CA ASP A 261 -5.97 4.48 1.54
C ASP A 261 -6.96 5.14 2.51
N GLY A 262 -7.01 6.47 2.54
CA GLY A 262 -7.77 7.24 3.54
C GLY A 262 -8.05 8.68 3.15
N ARG A 263 -9.22 9.23 3.50
CA ARG A 263 -9.46 10.68 3.61
C ARG A 263 -9.76 10.99 5.07
N GLN A 264 -9.30 12.15 5.57
CA GLN A 264 -9.86 12.78 6.76
C GLN A 264 -10.41 14.15 6.38
N GLY A 265 -11.74 14.26 6.24
CA GLY A 265 -12.48 15.52 6.18
C GLY A 265 -12.27 16.38 4.93
N ALA A 266 -13.26 17.25 4.67
CA ALA A 266 -13.44 18.14 3.52
C ALA A 266 -12.28 19.10 3.13
N GLN A 267 -11.09 19.02 3.72
CA GLN A 267 -9.94 19.88 3.38
C GLN A 267 -8.57 19.18 3.33
N VAL A 268 -8.50 17.85 3.41
CA VAL A 268 -7.20 17.12 3.40
C VAL A 268 -7.13 16.13 2.24
N GLU A 269 -6.01 16.19 1.49
CA GLU A 269 -5.73 15.37 0.32
C GLU A 269 -5.77 13.85 0.60
N PRO A 270 -6.06 13.01 -0.43
CA PRO A 270 -6.11 11.57 -0.26
C PRO A 270 -4.77 10.95 0.17
N TYR A 271 -4.83 10.16 1.24
CA TYR A 271 -3.77 9.27 1.69
C TYR A 271 -3.75 8.06 0.77
N LYS A 272 -2.74 7.85 -0.08
CA LYS A 272 -2.65 6.58 -0.82
C LYS A 272 -1.22 6.16 -0.99
N ASN A 273 -1.01 4.86 -1.04
CA ASN A 273 0.30 4.26 -1.31
C ASN A 273 0.26 3.52 -2.65
N SER A 274 1.35 3.63 -3.39
CA SER A 274 1.68 2.74 -4.50
C SER A 274 2.72 1.73 -4.01
N THR A 275 2.68 0.51 -4.53
CA THR A 275 3.73 -0.47 -4.27
C THR A 275 4.42 -0.79 -5.58
N LEU A 276 5.71 -0.53 -5.66
CA LEU A 276 6.57 -0.95 -6.74
C LEU A 276 7.36 -2.17 -6.28
N ALA A 277 7.21 -3.28 -6.98
CA ALA A 277 7.96 -4.49 -6.75
C ALA A 277 8.92 -4.70 -7.93
N GLU A 278 10.23 -4.58 -7.71
CA GLU A 278 11.18 -4.94 -8.75
C GLU A 278 11.48 -6.44 -8.69
N TYR A 279 11.51 -7.07 -9.86
CA TYR A 279 11.84 -8.48 -10.01
C TYR A 279 13.08 -8.64 -10.89
N TYR A 280 14.04 -9.42 -10.39
CA TYR A 280 15.18 -9.96 -11.15
C TYR A 280 15.02 -11.46 -11.23
#